data_AF-A0A1W9MVI6-F1
#
_entry.id   AF-A0A1W9MVI6-F1
#
_cell.length_a   1.000
_cell.length_b   1.000
_cell.length_c   1.000
_cell.angle_alpha   90.00
_cell.angle_beta   90.00
_cell.angle_gamma   90.00
#
_symmetry.space_group_name_H-M   'P 1'
#
loop_
_entity.id
_entity.type
_entity.pdbx_description
1 polymer ?
#
loop_
_entity_poly.entity_id
_entity_poly.type
_entity_poly.pdbx_seq_one_letter_code
_entity_poly.pdbx_strand_id
1 'polypeptide(L)'
;MLSDFYEFKKDLSNRGVFFCLSGPISQNLVAEIGTTLEQRMAIGEAGKATILRVFSTVVENAQNIIRYSAERTDDLSLGIIAVGQEDEHYFVLCGNMVENNKIGKLVEKLTKIQNMNKDELKEYYKKQRRGRPPKESKGGAGLGFIEMARRASRPIEFSFKKINDEFHFFSMKTVI
;
A
#
# COMPACT_ATOMS: atom_id res chain seq x y z
N MET A 1 15.37 -19.31 -14.05
CA MET A 1 15.32 -18.71 -12.70
C MET A 1 16.56 -17.86 -12.41
N LEU A 2 17.78 -18.42 -12.33
CA LEU A 2 19.00 -17.59 -12.14
C LEU A 2 19.29 -16.68 -13.35
N SER A 3 19.04 -17.18 -14.57
CA SER A 3 19.16 -16.41 -15.82
C SER A 3 18.23 -15.19 -15.87
N ASP A 4 17.06 -15.30 -15.25
CA ASP A 4 15.97 -14.33 -15.40
C ASP A 4 15.98 -13.30 -14.25
N PHE A 5 16.78 -13.54 -13.21
CA PHE A 5 16.84 -12.66 -12.04
C PHE A 5 17.44 -11.29 -12.37
N TYR A 6 18.40 -11.24 -13.31
CA TYR A 6 18.91 -9.97 -13.82
C TYR A 6 17.84 -9.19 -14.59
N GLU A 7 17.05 -9.86 -15.43
CA GLU A 7 15.94 -9.22 -16.15
C GLU A 7 14.87 -8.72 -15.19
N PHE A 8 14.53 -9.48 -14.14
CA PHE A 8 13.65 -9.02 -13.08
C PHE A 8 14.19 -7.75 -12.38
N LYS A 9 15.48 -7.72 -12.03
CA LYS A 9 16.13 -6.52 -11.46
C LYS A 9 16.05 -5.33 -12.43
N LYS A 10 16.26 -5.57 -13.72
CA LYS A 10 16.21 -4.54 -14.76
C LYS A 10 14.80 -4.00 -14.93
N ASP A 11 13.78 -4.86 -14.91
CA ASP A 11 12.37 -4.46 -14.96
C ASP A 11 11.98 -3.58 -13.78
N LEU A 12 12.40 -3.94 -12.55
CA LEU A 12 12.19 -3.08 -11.38
C LEU A 12 12.86 -1.72 -11.56
N SER A 13 14.12 -1.71 -12.02
CA SER A 13 14.89 -0.48 -12.21
C SER A 13 14.29 0.42 -13.30
N ASN A 14 13.85 -0.15 -14.41
CA ASN A 14 13.19 0.56 -15.52
C ASN A 14 11.85 1.18 -15.08
N ARG A 15 11.20 0.60 -14.08
CA ARG A 15 9.98 1.12 -13.45
C ARG A 15 10.27 2.09 -12.30
N GLY A 16 11.53 2.45 -12.08
CA GLY A 16 11.96 3.34 -10.99
C GLY A 16 11.87 2.72 -9.60
N VAL A 17 11.66 1.41 -9.48
CA VAL A 17 11.57 0.71 -8.20
C VAL A 17 12.98 0.47 -7.66
N PHE A 18 13.26 1.02 -6.48
CA PHE A 18 14.56 0.84 -5.80
C PHE A 18 14.46 -0.05 -4.55
N PHE A 19 13.24 -0.36 -4.10
CA PHE A 19 12.98 -1.25 -2.98
C PHE A 19 11.77 -2.13 -3.30
N CYS A 20 11.87 -3.43 -3.09
CA CYS A 20 10.77 -4.37 -3.27
C CYS A 20 10.90 -5.53 -2.27
N LEU A 21 9.82 -5.77 -1.53
CA LEU A 21 9.66 -6.89 -0.63
C LEU A 21 8.45 -7.69 -1.07
N SER A 22 8.62 -9.01 -1.27
CA SER A 22 7.54 -9.94 -1.57
C SER A 22 7.65 -11.15 -0.66
N GLY A 23 6.57 -11.50 0.05
CA GLY A 23 6.55 -12.62 0.97
C GLY A 23 5.79 -12.31 2.28
N PRO A 24 6.11 -13.01 3.38
CA PRO A 24 5.47 -12.80 4.68
C PRO A 24 5.75 -11.41 5.23
N ILE A 25 4.69 -10.69 5.61
CA ILE A 25 4.78 -9.34 6.17
C ILE A 25 4.51 -9.39 7.68
N SER A 26 5.43 -8.83 8.47
CA SER A 26 5.33 -8.72 9.93
C SER A 26 5.59 -7.28 10.39
N GLN A 27 5.13 -6.91 11.58
CA GLN A 27 5.36 -5.56 12.11
C GLN A 27 6.85 -5.23 12.31
N ASN A 28 7.65 -6.22 12.75
CA ASN A 28 9.09 -6.05 12.92
C ASN A 28 9.78 -5.75 11.59
N LEU A 29 9.41 -6.47 10.53
CA LEU A 29 9.94 -6.26 9.19
C LEU A 29 9.66 -4.83 8.68
N VAL A 30 8.47 -4.29 8.95
CA VAL A 30 8.13 -2.91 8.58
C VAL A 30 9.03 -1.89 9.27
N ALA A 31 9.37 -2.12 10.55
CA ALA A 31 10.25 -1.22 11.30
C ALA A 31 11.67 -1.22 10.72
N GLU A 32 12.19 -2.39 10.34
CA GLU A 32 13.52 -2.54 9.72
C GLU A 32 13.60 -1.85 8.35
N ILE A 33 12.53 -1.93 7.55
CA ILE A 33 12.43 -1.27 6.24
C ILE A 33 12.54 0.25 6.36
N GLY A 34 12.06 0.83 7.47
CA GLY A 34 12.09 2.28 7.69
C GLY A 34 13.48 2.85 7.52
N THR A 35 14.45 2.30 8.24
CA THR A 35 15.85 2.75 8.18
C THR A 35 16.43 2.63 6.76
N THR A 36 16.14 1.55 6.05
CA THR A 36 16.64 1.35 4.67
C THR A 36 16.03 2.36 3.70
N LEU A 37 14.72 2.63 3.80
CA LEU A 37 14.05 3.62 2.97
C LEU A 37 14.57 5.03 3.27
N GLU A 38 14.72 5.39 4.54
CA GLU A 38 15.27 6.68 4.96
C GLU A 38 16.66 6.92 4.35
N GLN A 39 17.57 5.95 4.48
CA GLN A 39 18.92 6.04 3.92
C GLN A 39 18.90 6.18 2.39
N ARG A 40 18.12 5.33 1.70
CA ARG A 40 18.09 5.32 0.24
C ARG A 40 17.49 6.60 -0.34
N MET A 41 16.45 7.13 0.29
CA MET A 41 15.78 8.37 -0.13
C MET A 41 16.61 9.61 0.23
N ALA A 42 17.35 9.59 1.33
CA ALA A 42 18.28 10.67 1.68
C ALA A 42 19.43 10.79 0.66
N ILE A 43 19.92 9.67 0.12
CA ILE A 43 20.88 9.67 -1.01
C ILE A 43 20.30 10.32 -2.26
N GLY A 44 18.98 10.17 -2.49
CA GLY A 44 18.25 10.84 -3.56
C GLY A 44 17.76 12.26 -3.20
N GLU A 45 18.37 12.88 -2.18
CA GLU A 45 18.07 14.24 -1.70
C GLU A 45 16.60 14.50 -1.33
N ALA A 46 15.85 13.45 -0.96
CA ALA A 46 14.47 13.61 -0.54
C ALA A 46 14.38 14.41 0.77
N GLY A 47 13.47 15.39 0.81
CA GLY A 47 13.16 16.11 2.04
C GLY A 47 12.56 15.20 3.12
N LYS A 48 12.87 15.47 4.40
CA LYS A 48 12.38 14.69 5.57
C LYS A 48 10.87 14.47 5.57
N ALA A 49 10.09 15.48 5.17
CA ALA A 49 8.64 15.38 5.10
C ALA A 49 8.16 14.35 4.06
N THR A 50 8.85 14.23 2.92
CA THR A 50 8.55 13.23 1.89
C THR A 50 8.93 11.83 2.36
N ILE A 51 10.10 11.68 2.99
CA ILE A 51 10.54 10.43 3.61
C ILE A 51 9.50 9.91 4.61
N LEU A 52 9.04 10.77 5.54
CA LEU A 52 8.01 10.40 6.52
C LEU A 52 6.67 10.03 5.86
N ARG A 53 6.28 10.70 4.77
CA ARG A 53 5.06 10.35 4.03
C ARG A 53 5.16 8.99 3.33
N VAL A 54 6.30 8.69 2.71
CA VAL A 54 6.58 7.37 2.10
C VAL A 54 6.57 6.30 3.17
N PHE A 55 7.31 6.47 4.26
CA PHE A 55 7.39 5.49 5.34
C PHE A 55 6.01 5.23 5.97
N SER A 56 5.25 6.28 6.29
CA SER A 56 3.90 6.14 6.84
C SER A 56 2.95 5.40 5.88
N THR A 57 3.12 5.58 4.57
CA THR A 57 2.35 4.87 3.54
C THR A 57 2.74 3.39 3.47
N VAL A 58 4.03 3.07 3.61
CA VAL A 58 4.52 1.67 3.72
C VAL A 58 3.94 0.99 4.96
N VAL A 59 3.95 1.67 6.11
CA VAL A 59 3.37 1.14 7.36
C VAL A 59 1.89 0.82 7.19
N GLU A 60 1.11 1.74 6.62
CA GLU A 60 -0.33 1.53 6.41
C GLU A 60 -0.60 0.37 5.43
N ASN A 61 0.17 0.28 4.35
CA ASN A 61 0.06 -0.83 3.40
C ASN A 61 0.41 -2.17 4.04
N ALA A 62 1.48 -2.23 4.84
CA ALA A 62 1.83 -3.44 5.56
C ALA A 62 0.75 -3.85 6.57
N GLN A 63 0.17 -2.90 7.30
CA GLN A 63 -0.96 -3.18 8.19
C GLN A 63 -2.18 -3.68 7.44
N ASN A 64 -2.46 -3.15 6.24
CA ASN A 64 -3.53 -3.66 5.38
C ASN A 64 -3.26 -5.10 4.95
N ILE A 65 -2.03 -5.43 4.54
CA ILE A 65 -1.66 -6.81 4.17
C ILE A 65 -1.81 -7.75 5.38
N ILE A 66 -1.25 -7.40 6.54
CA ILE A 66 -1.32 -8.20 7.79
C ILE A 66 -2.77 -8.49 8.19
N ARG A 67 -3.66 -7.51 8.01
CA ARG A 67 -5.07 -7.62 8.42
C ARG A 67 -5.95 -8.33 7.40
N TYR A 68 -5.67 -8.18 6.10
CA TYR A 68 -6.64 -8.50 5.05
C TYR A 68 -6.15 -9.49 3.99
N SER A 69 -4.88 -9.88 3.96
CA SER A 69 -4.44 -10.88 2.98
C SER A 69 -5.15 -12.21 3.21
N ALA A 70 -5.71 -12.76 2.13
CA ALA A 70 -6.27 -14.10 2.10
C ALA A 70 -5.17 -15.16 1.99
N GLU A 71 -3.97 -14.79 1.54
CA GLU A 71 -2.81 -15.67 1.46
C GLU A 71 -1.97 -15.52 2.73
N ARG A 72 -1.81 -16.61 3.49
CA ARG A 72 -1.15 -16.62 4.80
C ARG A 72 -0.30 -17.88 4.99
N THR A 73 0.83 -17.74 5.69
CA THR A 73 1.48 -18.86 6.39
C THR A 73 0.94 -18.95 7.82
N ASP A 74 1.36 -19.95 8.60
CA ASP A 74 0.85 -20.25 9.95
C ASP A 74 0.54 -19.00 10.81
N ASP A 75 1.43 -18.00 10.81
CA ASP A 75 1.26 -16.77 11.60
C ASP A 75 1.36 -15.45 10.80
N LEU A 76 1.70 -15.48 9.51
CA LEU A 76 2.02 -14.27 8.74
C LEU A 76 1.20 -14.17 7.47
N SER A 77 0.81 -12.94 7.13
CA SER A 77 0.10 -12.65 5.88
C SER A 77 1.09 -12.35 4.77
N LEU A 78 0.86 -12.90 3.59
CA LEU A 78 1.72 -12.68 2.43
C LEU A 78 1.24 -11.48 1.63
N GLY A 79 2.21 -10.77 1.06
CA GLY A 79 1.95 -9.70 0.10
C GLY A 79 3.24 -9.19 -0.51
N ILE A 80 3.10 -8.11 -1.27
CA ILE A 80 4.20 -7.39 -1.89
C ILE A 80 4.10 -5.91 -1.58
N ILE A 81 5.23 -5.28 -1.29
CA ILE A 81 5.37 -3.82 -1.15
C ILE A 81 6.59 -3.42 -1.98
N ALA A 82 6.42 -2.41 -2.83
CA ALA A 82 7.52 -1.80 -3.56
C ALA A 82 7.51 -0.28 -3.40
N VAL A 83 8.70 0.31 -3.36
CA VAL A 83 8.90 1.75 -3.31
C VAL A 83 9.79 2.14 -4.49
N GLY A 84 9.37 3.18 -5.18
CA GLY A 84 10.08 3.70 -6.33
C GLY A 84 9.91 5.20 -6.50
N GLN A 85 10.45 5.70 -7.60
CA GLN A 85 10.35 7.09 -8.00
C GLN A 85 10.04 7.17 -9.50
N GLU A 86 9.08 8.03 -9.86
CA GLU A 86 8.72 8.35 -11.25
C GLU A 86 8.42 9.86 -11.34
N ASP A 87 8.81 10.53 -12.41
CA ASP A 87 8.56 11.97 -12.62
C ASP A 87 8.85 12.85 -11.39
N GLU A 88 10.00 12.62 -10.72
CA GLU A 88 10.40 13.29 -9.46
C GLU A 88 9.55 12.97 -8.21
N HIS A 89 8.47 12.20 -8.36
CA HIS A 89 7.59 11.80 -7.26
C HIS A 89 7.94 10.39 -6.77
N TYR A 90 7.92 10.21 -5.44
CA TYR A 90 8.01 8.88 -4.86
C TYR A 90 6.66 8.18 -4.96
N PHE A 91 6.66 6.87 -5.16
CA PHE A 91 5.45 6.07 -5.10
C PHE A 91 5.63 4.85 -4.21
N VAL A 92 4.53 4.39 -3.63
CA VAL A 92 4.43 3.13 -2.90
C VAL A 92 3.41 2.25 -3.63
N LEU A 93 3.84 1.06 -4.02
CA LEU A 93 3.02 -0.01 -4.52
C LEU A 93 2.81 -1.04 -3.43
N CYS A 94 1.61 -1.60 -3.35
CA CYS A 94 1.34 -2.78 -2.54
C CYS A 94 0.41 -3.74 -3.26
N GLY A 95 0.42 -5.00 -2.85
CA GLY A 95 -0.57 -5.98 -3.28
C GLY A 95 -0.64 -7.20 -2.38
N ASN A 96 -1.80 -7.84 -2.37
CA ASN A 96 -2.06 -9.06 -1.63
C ASN A 96 -3.27 -9.80 -2.20
N MET A 97 -3.38 -11.10 -1.88
CA MET A 97 -4.55 -11.91 -2.23
C MET A 97 -5.77 -11.47 -1.42
N VAL A 98 -6.95 -11.48 -2.04
CA VAL A 98 -8.24 -11.15 -1.41
C VAL A 98 -9.32 -12.12 -1.89
N GLU A 99 -10.25 -12.49 -0.99
CA GLU A 99 -11.41 -13.33 -1.34
C GLU A 99 -12.39 -12.58 -2.25
N ASN A 100 -13.01 -13.30 -3.19
CA ASN A 100 -13.94 -12.75 -4.17
C ASN A 100 -15.15 -12.06 -3.52
N ASN A 101 -15.64 -12.58 -2.40
CA ASN A 101 -16.77 -12.03 -1.65
C ASN A 101 -16.48 -10.62 -1.04
N LYS A 102 -15.21 -10.22 -0.91
CA LYS A 102 -14.79 -8.92 -0.35
C LYS A 102 -14.60 -7.84 -1.42
N ILE A 103 -14.52 -8.22 -2.70
CA ILE A 103 -14.20 -7.31 -3.81
C ILE A 103 -15.21 -6.18 -3.94
N GLY A 104 -16.51 -6.49 -3.95
CA GLY A 104 -17.55 -5.48 -4.17
C GLY A 104 -17.46 -4.31 -3.18
N LYS A 105 -17.36 -4.63 -1.88
CA LYS A 105 -17.21 -3.62 -0.81
C LYS A 105 -15.92 -2.82 -0.95
N LEU A 106 -14.82 -3.46 -1.36
CA LEU A 106 -13.52 -2.81 -1.48
C LEU A 106 -13.48 -1.86 -2.69
N VAL A 107 -14.03 -2.28 -3.83
CA VAL A 107 -14.16 -1.44 -5.04
C VAL A 107 -15.01 -0.21 -4.75
N GLU A 108 -16.19 -0.37 -4.15
CA GLU A 108 -17.07 0.76 -3.81
C GLU A 108 -16.33 1.79 -2.94
N LYS A 109 -15.62 1.30 -1.92
CA LYS A 109 -14.85 2.13 -1.00
C LYS A 109 -13.68 2.85 -1.67
N LEU A 110 -12.87 2.15 -2.45
CA LEU A 110 -11.69 2.72 -3.10
C LEU A 110 -12.09 3.70 -4.20
N THR A 111 -13.13 3.38 -4.99
CA THR A 111 -13.68 4.28 -6.01
C THR A 111 -14.19 5.58 -5.38
N LYS A 112 -14.87 5.49 -4.24
CA LYS A 112 -15.30 6.68 -3.50
C LYS A 112 -14.12 7.54 -3.04
N ILE A 113 -13.06 6.93 -2.52
CA ILE A 113 -11.85 7.65 -2.05
C ILE A 113 -11.08 8.27 -3.21
N GLN A 114 -10.92 7.54 -4.32
CA GLN A 114 -10.21 7.98 -5.53
C GLN A 114 -10.82 9.23 -6.15
N ASN A 115 -12.15 9.37 -6.07
CA ASN A 115 -12.88 10.51 -6.64
C ASN A 115 -13.00 11.73 -5.71
N MET A 116 -12.46 11.67 -4.49
CA MET A 116 -12.49 12.80 -3.55
C MET A 116 -11.29 13.73 -3.77
N ASN A 117 -11.54 15.04 -3.70
CA ASN A 117 -10.47 16.05 -3.60
C ASN A 117 -9.89 16.12 -2.16
N LYS A 118 -8.85 16.94 -1.96
CA LYS A 118 -8.14 17.02 -0.67
C LYS A 118 -9.03 17.48 0.50
N ASP A 119 -9.98 18.39 0.27
CA ASP A 119 -10.88 18.88 1.31
C ASP A 119 -11.96 17.84 1.64
N GLU A 120 -12.51 17.18 0.62
CA GLU A 120 -13.45 16.07 0.79
C GLU A 120 -12.80 14.91 1.55
N LEU A 121 -11.56 14.53 1.22
CA LEU A 121 -10.81 13.51 1.93
C LEU A 121 -10.60 13.89 3.41
N LYS A 122 -10.32 15.16 3.69
CA LYS A 122 -10.13 15.67 5.06
C LYS A 122 -11.42 15.61 5.87
N GLU A 123 -12.54 16.05 5.29
CA GLU A 123 -13.84 16.00 5.96
C GLU A 123 -14.33 14.55 6.11
N TYR A 124 -14.14 13.72 5.08
CA TYR A 124 -14.47 12.31 5.13
C TYR A 124 -13.67 11.58 6.22
N TYR A 125 -12.36 11.85 6.33
CA TYR A 125 -11.52 11.32 7.42
C TYR A 125 -12.04 11.73 8.80
N LYS A 126 -12.35 13.01 9.01
CA LYS A 126 -12.91 13.50 10.29
C LYS A 126 -14.22 12.82 10.63
N LYS A 127 -15.11 12.65 9.64
CA LYS A 127 -16.41 11.98 9.81
C LYS A 127 -16.23 10.52 10.20
N GLN A 128 -15.37 9.79 9.51
CA GLN A 128 -15.10 8.38 9.79
C GLN A 128 -14.44 8.19 11.16
N ARG A 129 -13.56 9.10 11.59
CA ARG A 129 -12.92 9.06 12.92
C ARG A 129 -13.89 9.30 14.08
N ARG A 130 -14.95 10.10 13.85
CA ARG A 130 -15.99 10.40 14.85
C ARG A 130 -17.10 9.35 14.91
N GLY A 131 -17.24 8.52 13.88
CA GLY A 131 -18.22 7.44 13.84
C GLY A 131 -17.84 6.30 14.79
N ARG A 132 -18.83 5.58 15.32
CA ARG A 132 -18.57 4.30 16.00
C ARG A 132 -18.00 3.32 14.98
N PRO A 133 -16.88 2.63 15.27
CA PRO A 133 -16.40 1.58 14.38
C PRO A 133 -17.49 0.51 14.20
N PRO A 134 -17.69 -0.04 13.00
CA PRO A 134 -18.52 -1.22 12.82
C PRO A 134 -18.12 -2.32 13.82
N LYS A 135 -19.08 -3.11 14.34
CA LYS A 135 -18.79 -4.18 15.31
C LYS A 135 -17.73 -5.19 14.83
N GLU A 136 -17.59 -5.33 13.51
CA GLU A 136 -16.61 -6.18 12.81
C GLU A 136 -15.21 -5.54 12.72
N SER A 137 -15.06 -4.29 13.16
CA SER A 137 -13.88 -3.44 12.99
C SER A 137 -13.30 -3.03 14.34
N LYS A 138 -12.86 -4.00 15.15
CA LYS A 138 -12.00 -3.71 16.30
C LYS A 138 -10.69 -3.09 15.77
N GLY A 139 -10.55 -1.77 15.86
CA GLY A 139 -9.28 -1.07 15.56
C GLY A 139 -9.26 -0.10 14.37
N GLY A 140 -10.35 0.65 14.09
CA GLY A 140 -10.30 1.74 13.09
C GLY A 140 -10.14 1.26 11.64
N ALA A 141 -10.55 0.02 11.37
CA ALA A 141 -10.48 -0.62 10.06
C ALA A 141 -11.09 0.28 8.99
N GLY A 142 -10.24 0.77 8.10
CA GLY A 142 -10.66 1.49 6.91
C GLY A 142 -10.33 2.98 6.84
N LEU A 143 -9.71 3.54 7.87
CA LEU A 143 -9.10 4.87 7.79
C LEU A 143 -7.83 4.86 6.92
N GLY A 144 -7.13 3.73 6.83
CA GLY A 144 -5.87 3.60 6.10
C GLY A 144 -5.89 4.07 4.65
N PHE A 145 -6.86 3.63 3.86
CA PHE A 145 -6.99 4.08 2.48
C PHE A 145 -7.24 5.59 2.37
N ILE A 146 -8.02 6.16 3.29
CA ILE A 146 -8.29 7.61 3.32
C ILE A 146 -7.02 8.36 3.71
N GLU A 147 -6.30 7.84 4.69
CA GLU A 147 -5.06 8.39 5.22
C GLU A 147 -3.95 8.38 4.16
N MET A 148 -3.83 7.31 3.37
CA MET A 148 -2.93 7.25 2.21
C MET A 148 -3.35 8.23 1.10
N ALA A 149 -4.63 8.26 0.73
CA ALA A 149 -5.14 9.20 -0.28
C ALA A 149 -4.92 10.67 0.11
N ARG A 150 -5.02 11.01 1.40
CA ARG A 150 -4.72 12.37 1.90
C ARG A 150 -3.25 12.77 1.77
N ARG A 151 -2.33 11.80 1.81
CA ARG A 151 -0.89 12.03 1.67
C ARG A 151 -0.45 12.07 0.21
N ALA A 152 -1.27 11.52 -0.68
CA ALA A 152 -0.96 11.37 -2.08
C ALA A 152 -0.94 12.74 -2.80
N SER A 153 -0.01 12.87 -3.74
CA SER A 153 0.06 14.00 -4.68
C SER A 153 -0.89 13.81 -5.87
N ARG A 154 -1.27 12.56 -6.17
CA ARG A 154 -2.22 12.15 -7.22
C ARG A 154 -3.33 11.26 -6.63
N PRO A 155 -4.49 11.11 -7.30
CA PRO A 155 -5.49 10.12 -6.88
C PRO A 155 -4.87 8.73 -6.75
N ILE A 156 -5.29 7.95 -5.75
CA ILE A 156 -4.84 6.57 -5.61
C ILE A 156 -5.24 5.74 -6.83
N GLU A 157 -4.37 4.84 -7.27
CA GLU A 157 -4.68 3.89 -8.35
C GLU A 157 -4.82 2.49 -7.73
N PHE A 158 -5.77 1.70 -8.21
CA PHE A 158 -5.95 0.33 -7.73
C PHE A 158 -6.49 -0.59 -8.83
N SER A 159 -6.21 -1.88 -8.68
CA SER A 159 -6.69 -2.91 -9.61
C SER A 159 -6.95 -4.22 -8.90
N PHE A 160 -7.79 -5.05 -9.49
CA PHE A 160 -8.06 -6.42 -9.06
C PHE A 160 -7.83 -7.37 -10.23
N LYS A 161 -6.87 -8.28 -10.10
CA LYS A 161 -6.62 -9.32 -11.10
C LYS A 161 -7.23 -10.63 -10.62
N LYS A 162 -8.20 -11.19 -11.36
CA LYS A 162 -8.75 -12.52 -11.04
C LYS A 162 -7.63 -13.55 -11.09
N ILE A 163 -7.49 -14.34 -10.02
CA ILE A 163 -6.52 -15.45 -9.94
C ILE A 163 -7.24 -16.77 -10.18
N ASN A 164 -8.37 -16.99 -9.51
CA ASN A 164 -9.25 -18.15 -9.68
C ASN A 164 -10.67 -17.82 -9.20
N ASP A 165 -11.51 -18.82 -8.98
CA ASP A 165 -12.91 -18.64 -8.57
C ASP A 165 -13.09 -18.27 -7.09
N GLU A 166 -12.02 -18.33 -6.30
CA GLU A 166 -12.01 -17.98 -4.88
C GLU A 166 -11.32 -16.63 -4.61
N PHE A 167 -10.31 -16.28 -5.41
CA PHE A 167 -9.43 -15.14 -5.11
C PHE A 167 -9.17 -14.20 -6.29
N HIS A 168 -8.97 -12.92 -5.94
CA HIS A 168 -8.29 -11.93 -6.77
C HIS A 168 -7.00 -11.47 -6.09
N PHE A 169 -6.06 -10.98 -6.89
CA PHE A 169 -4.92 -10.21 -6.42
C PHE A 169 -5.26 -8.73 -6.45
N PHE A 170 -5.27 -8.09 -5.28
CA PHE A 170 -5.42 -6.66 -5.12
C PHE A 170 -4.07 -5.98 -5.33
N SER A 171 -4.05 -4.84 -6.02
CA SER A 171 -2.88 -3.96 -6.10
C SER A 171 -3.29 -2.51 -5.98
N MET A 172 -2.45 -1.70 -5.35
CA MET A 172 -2.66 -0.27 -5.19
C MET A 172 -1.35 0.50 -5.34
N LYS A 173 -1.43 1.69 -5.95
CA LYS A 173 -0.34 2.67 -6.08
C LYS A 173 -0.73 3.97 -5.43
N THR A 174 0.17 4.50 -4.61
CA THR A 174 0.05 5.81 -3.99
C THR A 174 1.28 6.65 -4.38
N VAL A 175 1.07 7.72 -5.14
CA VAL A 175 2.13 8.68 -5.50
C VAL A 175 2.16 9.79 -4.44
N ILE A 176 3.34 10.10 -3.89
CA ILE A 176 3.58 10.99 -2.73
C ILE A 176 4.05 12.37 -3.17
#